data_AF-A0A073KSN4-F1
#
_entry.id   AF-A0A073KSN4-F1
#
_cell.length_a   1.000
_cell.length_b   1.000
_cell.length_c   1.000
_cell.angle_alpha   90.00
_cell.angle_beta   90.00
_cell.angle_gamma   90.00
#
_symmetry.space_group_name_H-M   'P 1'
#
loop_
_entity.id
_entity.type
_entity.pdbx_description
1 polymer ?
#
loop_
_entity_poly.entity_id
_entity_poly.type
_entity_poly.pdbx_seq_one_letter_code
_entity_poly.pdbx_strand_id
1 'polypeptide(L)'
;MEKSTHWNQEDGITPIGWVAMLVCIALFIYEHFWGNGFTTMVVMLYCSFLLPSVLLTRKVQEKYFLYTLEYIRPFRKFTTVMSIAFVCLWLIATYTPLIH
;
A
#
# COMPACT_ATOMS: atom_id res chain seq x y z
N MET A 1 6.23 -31.11 24.95
CA MET A 1 5.84 -29.81 24.36
C MET A 1 5.71 -30.03 22.87
N GLU A 2 4.48 -30.24 22.42
CA GLU A 2 4.14 -30.51 21.03
C GLU A 2 4.44 -29.25 20.22
N LYS A 3 5.45 -29.32 19.35
CA LYS A 3 5.87 -28.22 18.50
C LYS A 3 4.82 -28.16 17.38
N SER A 4 3.85 -27.27 17.51
CA SER A 4 2.89 -26.91 16.48
C SER A 4 3.60 -26.19 15.34
N THR A 5 4.44 -26.91 14.59
CA THR A 5 4.95 -26.51 13.27
C THR A 5 3.83 -26.62 12.23
N HIS A 6 2.73 -25.92 12.48
CA HIS A 6 1.86 -25.50 11.39
C HIS A 6 2.56 -24.28 10.80
N TRP A 7 3.50 -24.52 9.88
CA TRP A 7 3.93 -23.51 8.94
C TRP A 7 2.70 -23.18 8.10
N ASN A 8 1.87 -22.26 8.60
CA ASN A 8 0.82 -21.65 7.83
C ASN A 8 1.57 -20.93 6.70
N GLN A 9 1.63 -21.61 5.56
CA GLN A 9 2.15 -21.11 4.31
C GLN A 9 1.18 -20.02 3.88
N GLU A 10 1.19 -18.89 4.58
CA GLU A 10 0.50 -17.69 4.14
C GLU A 10 1.19 -17.30 2.85
N ASP A 11 0.40 -17.51 1.80
CA ASP A 11 0.78 -17.50 0.41
C ASP A 11 1.57 -16.25 0.04
N GLY A 12 2.26 -16.31 -1.10
CA GLY A 12 2.85 -15.13 -1.72
C GLY A 12 1.85 -13.97 -1.85
N ILE A 13 2.32 -12.79 -2.29
CA ILE A 13 1.55 -11.54 -2.45
C ILE A 13 0.05 -11.84 -2.54
N THR A 14 -0.67 -11.56 -1.44
CA THR A 14 -2.09 -11.92 -1.35
C THR A 14 -2.83 -11.30 -2.54
N PRO A 15 -3.93 -11.90 -3.02
CA PRO A 15 -4.70 -11.35 -4.14
C PRO A 15 -5.07 -9.86 -3.90
N ILE A 16 -5.23 -9.46 -2.65
CA ILE A 16 -5.42 -8.07 -2.21
C ILE A 16 -4.23 -7.17 -2.55
N GLY A 17 -2.99 -7.64 -2.40
CA GLY A 17 -1.78 -6.91 -2.79
C GLY A 17 -1.69 -6.71 -4.31
N TRP A 18 -2.10 -7.72 -5.09
CA TRP A 18 -2.19 -7.63 -6.55
C TRP A 18 -3.25 -6.62 -7.00
N VAL A 19 -4.44 -6.66 -6.39
CA VAL A 19 -5.50 -5.67 -6.65
C VAL A 19 -5.03 -4.27 -6.28
N ALA A 20 -4.35 -4.10 -5.15
CA ALA A 20 -3.79 -2.81 -4.73
C ALA A 20 -2.75 -2.26 -5.72
N MET A 21 -1.88 -3.12 -6.26
CA MET A 21 -0.93 -2.75 -7.31
C MET A 21 -1.62 -2.35 -8.62
N LEU A 22 -2.65 -3.08 -9.05
CA LEU A 22 -3.45 -2.74 -10.22
C LEU A 22 -4.16 -1.38 -10.05
N VAL A 23 -4.69 -1.09 -8.87
CA VAL A 23 -5.30 0.21 -8.55
C VAL A 23 -4.26 1.33 -8.62
N CYS A 24 -3.04 1.11 -8.08
CA CYS A 24 -1.93 2.06 -8.23
C CYS A 24 -1.61 2.37 -9.70
N ILE A 25 -1.54 1.34 -10.54
CA ILE A 25 -1.24 1.51 -11.98
C ILE A 25 -2.38 2.26 -12.67
N ALA A 26 -3.64 1.93 -12.39
CA ALA A 26 -4.80 2.61 -12.96
C ALA A 26 -4.84 4.10 -12.58
N LEU A 27 -4.53 4.43 -11.32
CA LEU A 27 -4.42 5.82 -10.84
C LEU A 27 -3.29 6.59 -11.54
N PHE A 28 -2.14 5.94 -11.76
CA PHE A 28 -1.03 6.53 -12.51
C PHE A 28 -1.41 6.86 -13.97
N ILE A 29 -2.13 5.95 -14.62
CA ILE A 29 -2.62 6.16 -15.99
C ILE A 29 -3.63 7.31 -16.01
N TYR A 30 -4.57 7.34 -15.06
CA TYR A 30 -5.54 8.44 -14.98
C TYR A 30 -4.85 9.80 -14.79
N GLU A 31 -3.91 9.90 -13.85
CA GLU A 31 -3.13 11.12 -13.64
C GLU A 31 -2.29 11.52 -14.87
N HIS A 32 -1.79 10.55 -15.64
CA HIS A 32 -1.04 10.88 -16.85
C HIS A 32 -1.87 11.63 -17.89
N PHE A 33 -3.18 11.34 -17.97
CA PHE A 33 -4.08 11.96 -18.95
C PHE A 33 -4.87 13.15 -18.38
N TRP A 34 -5.24 13.15 -17.09
CA TRP A 34 -6.11 14.14 -16.45
C TRP A 34 -5.52 14.80 -15.19
N GLY A 35 -4.27 14.50 -14.84
CA GLY A 35 -3.65 14.96 -13.61
C GLY A 35 -3.34 16.45 -13.58
N ASN A 36 -3.52 17.04 -12.40
CA ASN A 36 -3.05 18.36 -12.04
C ASN A 36 -1.84 18.20 -11.09
N GLY A 37 -0.97 19.22 -10.97
CA GLY A 37 0.25 19.13 -10.15
C GLY A 37 -0.02 18.72 -8.70
N PHE A 38 -1.16 19.10 -8.14
CA PHE A 38 -1.59 18.69 -6.80
C PHE A 38 -2.05 17.22 -6.75
N THR A 39 -2.86 16.75 -7.69
CA THR A 39 -3.38 15.37 -7.70
C THR A 39 -2.27 14.36 -7.96
N THR A 40 -1.28 14.74 -8.78
CA THR A 40 -0.13 13.89 -9.07
C THR A 40 0.75 13.70 -7.83
N MET A 41 0.96 14.75 -7.03
CA MET A 41 1.67 14.63 -5.75
C MET A 41 0.94 13.70 -4.77
N VAL A 42 -0.40 13.77 -4.70
CA VAL A 42 -1.21 12.89 -3.84
C VAL A 42 -1.09 11.42 -4.28
N VAL A 43 -1.12 11.13 -5.58
CA VAL A 43 -0.93 9.77 -6.10
C VAL A 43 0.48 9.24 -5.86
N MET A 44 1.51 10.08 -5.98
CA MET A 44 2.88 9.69 -5.65
C MET A 44 3.03 9.33 -4.17
N LEU A 45 2.43 10.12 -3.27
CA LEU A 45 2.40 9.81 -1.83
C LEU A 45 1.66 8.51 -1.56
N TYR A 46 0.50 8.31 -2.17
CA TYR A 46 -0.25 7.06 -2.10
C TYR A 46 0.62 5.84 -2.48
N CYS A 47 1.30 5.90 -3.62
CA CYS A 47 2.16 4.82 -4.10
C CYS A 47 3.34 4.56 -3.15
N SER A 48 3.92 5.62 -2.59
CA SER A 48 5.05 5.54 -1.65
C SER A 48 4.68 4.82 -0.35
N PHE A 49 3.44 4.94 0.12
CA PHE A 49 2.94 4.22 1.29
C PHE A 49 2.36 2.84 0.96
N LEU A 50 1.85 2.64 -0.27
CA LEU A 50 1.30 1.36 -0.69
C LEU A 50 2.38 0.30 -0.96
N LEU A 51 3.50 0.68 -1.58
CA LEU A 51 4.62 -0.23 -1.85
C LEU A 51 5.13 -0.93 -0.59
N PRO A 52 5.50 -0.24 0.51
CA PRO A 52 5.91 -0.91 1.73
C PRO A 52 4.74 -1.69 2.35
N SER A 53 3.49 -1.24 2.24
CA SER A 53 2.34 -1.99 2.75
C SER A 53 2.14 -3.35 2.06
N VAL A 54 2.44 -3.45 0.77
CA VAL A 54 2.24 -4.67 -0.05
C VAL A 54 3.50 -5.54 -0.09
N LEU A 55 4.69 -4.94 -0.26
CA LEU A 55 5.96 -5.65 -0.41
C LEU A 55 6.57 -6.11 0.93
N LEU A 56 6.22 -5.49 2.06
CA LEU A 56 6.56 -6.01 3.39
C LEU A 56 5.65 -7.21 3.75
N THR A 57 5.80 -8.28 2.97
CA THR A 57 5.20 -9.59 3.24
C THR A 57 6.08 -10.36 4.24
N ARG A 58 5.45 -11.22 5.07
CA ARG A 58 6.11 -12.02 6.13
C ARG A 58 7.42 -12.70 5.69
N LYS A 59 7.53 -13.15 4.44
CA LYS A 59 8.72 -13.82 3.90
C LYS A 59 9.94 -12.93 3.73
N VAL A 60 9.77 -11.66 3.36
CA VAL A 60 10.87 -10.69 3.31
C VAL A 60 11.25 -10.26 4.74
N GLN A 61 10.26 -10.22 5.64
CA GLN A 61 10.45 -9.83 7.04
C GLN A 61 11.21 -10.89 7.85
N GLU A 62 10.87 -12.18 7.72
CA GLU A 62 11.62 -13.27 8.38
C GLU A 62 13.05 -13.41 7.86
N LYS A 63 13.27 -13.09 6.58
CA LYS A 63 14.58 -13.25 5.95
C LYS A 63 15.56 -12.12 6.27
N TYR A 64 15.08 -10.89 6.48
CA TYR A 64 15.94 -9.71 6.65
C TYR A 64 15.75 -8.94 7.97
N PHE A 65 14.65 -9.14 8.72
CA PHE A 65 14.28 -8.31 9.87
C PHE A 65 13.76 -9.09 11.08
N LEU A 66 14.53 -10.08 11.54
CA LEU A 66 14.20 -10.91 12.72
C LEU A 66 13.88 -10.11 13.99
N TYR A 67 14.59 -8.99 14.24
CA TYR A 67 14.37 -8.13 15.42
C TYR A 67 13.31 -7.04 15.21
N THR A 68 12.87 -6.79 13.98
CA THR A 68 11.97 -5.67 13.64
C THR A 68 10.54 -6.12 13.37
N LEU A 69 10.29 -7.44 13.36
CA LEU A 69 9.00 -8.08 13.13
C LEU A 69 7.88 -7.53 14.03
N GLU A 70 8.18 -7.13 15.26
CA GLU A 70 7.20 -6.62 16.23
C GLU A 70 6.71 -5.21 15.88
N TYR A 71 7.61 -4.34 15.39
CA TYR A 71 7.29 -2.97 14.96
C TYR A 71 6.70 -2.90 13.55
N ILE A 72 6.94 -3.91 12.73
CA ILE A 72 6.52 -3.94 11.34
C ILE A 72 5.00 -4.15 11.20
N ARG A 73 4.37 -4.83 12.16
CA ARG A 73 2.94 -5.10 12.18
C ARG A 73 2.11 -3.82 12.37
N PRO A 74 2.38 -2.95 13.37
CA PRO A 74 1.72 -1.66 13.47
C PRO A 74 2.13 -0.72 12.33
N PHE A 75 3.38 -0.77 11.86
CA PHE A 75 3.81 0.03 10.71
C PHE A 75 3.01 -0.30 9.44
N ARG A 76 2.77 -1.58 9.15
CA ARG A 76 1.94 -1.99 8.00
C ARG A 76 0.50 -1.50 8.15
N LYS A 77 -0.08 -1.58 9.34
CA LYS A 77 -1.42 -1.04 9.60
C LYS A 77 -1.47 0.47 9.37
N PHE A 78 -0.46 1.19 9.84
CA PHE A 78 -0.34 2.63 9.62
C PHE A 78 -0.23 2.97 8.13
N THR A 79 0.63 2.30 7.38
CA THR A 79 0.79 2.56 5.94
C THR A 79 -0.45 2.18 5.13
N THR A 80 -1.18 1.12 5.52
CA THR A 80 -2.48 0.79 4.92
C THR A 80 -3.54 1.85 5.21
N VAL A 81 -3.61 2.39 6.44
CA VAL A 81 -4.57 3.44 6.78
C VAL A 81 -4.24 4.72 6.02
N MET A 82 -2.96 5.09 5.95
CA MET A 82 -2.51 6.26 5.20
C MET A 82 -2.76 6.12 3.70
N SER A 83 -2.55 4.93 3.11
CA SER A 83 -2.84 4.73 1.70
C SER A 83 -4.34 4.89 1.39
N ILE A 84 -5.22 4.39 2.26
CA ILE A 84 -6.67 4.62 2.12
C ILE A 84 -7.01 6.12 2.23
N ALA A 85 -6.42 6.83 3.20
CA ALA A 85 -6.64 8.26 3.36
C ALA A 85 -6.22 9.06 2.12
N PHE A 86 -5.07 8.73 1.51
CA PHE A 86 -4.61 9.38 0.28
C PHE A 86 -5.48 9.06 -0.94
N VAL A 87 -6.07 7.85 -1.04
CA VAL A 87 -7.06 7.55 -2.09
C VAL A 87 -8.33 8.37 -1.90
N CYS A 88 -8.82 8.51 -0.67
CA CYS A 88 -9.97 9.35 -0.38
C CYS A 88 -9.69 10.82 -0.72
N LEU A 89 -8.51 11.33 -0.35
CA LEU A 89 -8.09 12.69 -0.71
C LEU A 89 -7.97 12.87 -2.21
N TRP A 90 -7.44 11.88 -2.93
CA TRP A 90 -7.38 11.89 -4.38
C TRP A 90 -8.78 11.97 -4.98
N LEU A 91 -9.71 11.11 -4.55
CA LEU A 91 -11.11 11.14 -5.00
C LEU A 91 -11.74 12.53 -4.75
N ILE A 92 -11.57 13.09 -3.56
CA ILE A 92 -12.11 14.43 -3.23
C ILE A 92 -11.49 15.50 -4.13
N ALA A 93 -10.18 15.45 -4.37
CA ALA A 93 -9.48 16.40 -5.24
C ALA A 93 -9.90 16.24 -6.71
N THR A 94 -10.25 15.03 -7.15
CA THR A 94 -10.77 14.78 -8.50
C THR A 94 -12.21 15.27 -8.66
N TYR A 95 -13.08 15.06 -7.67
CA TYR A 95 -14.51 15.44 -7.75
C TYR A 95 -14.80 16.88 -7.37
N THR A 96 -13.97 17.47 -6.52
CA THR A 96 -14.04 18.89 -6.19
C THR A 96 -12.95 19.54 -7.03
N PRO A 97 -13.25 20.11 -8.20
CA PRO A 97 -12.28 20.86 -8.97
C PRO A 97 -11.96 22.13 -8.17
N LEU A 98 -11.11 22.03 -7.16
CA LEU A 98 -10.86 23.13 -6.25
C LEU A 98 -10.05 24.25 -6.92
N ILE A 99 -9.55 24.03 -8.14
CA ILE A 99 -8.90 25.06 -8.96
C ILE A 99 -9.13 24.69 -10.43
N HIS A 100 -10.02 25.42 -11.10
CA HIS A 100 -9.99 25.59 -12.56
C HIS A 100 -9.15 26.82 -12.88
#